data_AF-A0A1C3CTF1-F1
#
_entry.id   AF-A0A1C3CTF1-F1
#
_cell.length_a   1.000
_cell.length_b   1.000
_cell.length_c   1.000
_cell.angle_alpha   90.00
_cell.angle_beta   90.00
_cell.angle_gamma   90.00
#
_symmetry.space_group_name_H-M   'P 1'
#
loop_
_entity.id
_entity.type
_entity.pdbx_description
1 polymer ?
#
loop_
_entity_poly.entity_id
_entity_poly.type
_entity_poly.pdbx_seq_one_letter_code
_entity_poly.pdbx_strand_id
1 'polypeptide(L)'
;MHKTLYEALTIAFPELKEAPLPDEQDNFESFKTWMNQFYSNLQQLNMMDFRQSGIDECHRLQQLNIDLDELRNQIENEMGVFDEMYEDDHPDPQAVYAYDSELIFNVIFNNIKLFVEPYDLALLVIEQENPYWFVVPNNEELTHQIITTYNHIFGDEEPMVLID
;
A
#
# COMPACT_ATOMS: atom_id res chain seq x y z
N MET A 1 3.89 13.57 24.75
CA MET A 1 4.27 12.14 24.66
C MET A 1 4.12 11.77 23.21
N HIS A 2 5.17 11.28 22.56
CA HIS A 2 5.04 10.65 21.25
C HIS A 2 4.38 9.30 21.46
N LYS A 3 3.29 9.02 20.73
CA LYS A 3 2.66 7.69 20.75
C LYS A 3 3.55 6.71 20.00
N THR A 4 3.54 5.44 20.39
CA THR A 4 4.24 4.38 19.67
C THR A 4 3.61 4.16 18.29
N LEU A 5 4.32 3.43 17.41
CA LEU A 5 3.79 3.03 16.10
C LEU A 5 2.41 2.36 16.23
N TYR A 6 2.28 1.37 17.10
CA TYR A 6 1.04 0.61 17.30
C TYR A 6 -0.09 1.50 17.84
N GLU A 7 0.21 2.42 18.77
CA GLU A 7 -0.78 3.38 19.25
C GLU A 7 -1.26 4.32 18.13
N ALA A 8 -0.35 4.80 17.27
CA ALA A 8 -0.71 5.63 16.12
C ALA A 8 -1.57 4.84 15.11
N LEU A 9 -1.20 3.60 14.81
CA LEU A 9 -1.96 2.73 13.92
C LEU A 9 -3.35 2.41 14.47
N THR A 10 -3.54 2.28 15.80
CA THR A 10 -4.89 2.08 16.37
C THR A 10 -5.81 3.30 16.20
N ILE A 11 -5.27 4.48 15.88
CA ILE A 11 -6.07 5.66 15.52
C ILE A 11 -6.53 5.54 14.07
N ALA A 12 -5.64 5.10 13.18
CA ALA A 12 -5.95 4.87 11.77
C ALA A 12 -6.83 3.63 11.55
N PHE A 13 -6.68 2.60 12.37
CA PHE A 13 -7.37 1.31 12.35
C PHE A 13 -7.96 1.02 13.73
N PRO A 14 -9.12 1.62 14.08
CA PRO A 14 -9.73 1.51 15.40
C PRO A 14 -10.00 0.07 15.88
N GLU A 15 -10.22 -0.86 14.96
CA GLU A 15 -10.40 -2.28 15.23
C GLU A 15 -9.18 -2.93 15.91
N LEU A 16 -7.96 -2.42 15.66
CA LEU A 16 -6.73 -2.96 16.23
C LEU A 16 -6.55 -2.60 17.71
N LYS A 17 -7.42 -1.75 18.28
CA LYS A 17 -7.45 -1.50 19.74
C LYS A 17 -7.78 -2.74 20.56
N GLU A 18 -8.52 -3.68 19.97
CA GLU A 18 -8.88 -4.94 20.61
C GLU A 18 -7.85 -6.05 20.35
N ALA A 19 -6.88 -5.82 19.44
CA ALA A 19 -5.81 -6.77 19.17
C ALA A 19 -4.73 -6.68 20.26
N PRO A 20 -4.24 -7.82 20.79
CA PRO A 20 -3.01 -7.81 21.58
C PRO A 20 -1.87 -7.31 20.70
N LEU A 21 -0.95 -6.53 21.28
CA LEU A 21 0.25 -6.11 20.57
C LEU A 21 1.09 -7.35 20.20
N PRO A 22 1.85 -7.29 19.10
CA PRO A 22 2.77 -8.38 18.75
C PRO A 22 3.80 -8.61 19.86
N ASP A 23 4.21 -9.87 20.02
CA ASP A 23 5.27 -10.24 20.96
C ASP A 23 6.63 -9.62 20.55
N GLU A 24 6.92 -9.64 19.24
CA GLU A 24 8.10 -9.02 18.63
C GLU A 24 7.69 -7.78 17.83
N GLN A 25 7.79 -6.61 18.46
CA GLN A 25 7.32 -5.34 17.88
C GLN A 25 8.26 -4.73 16.83
N ASP A 26 9.49 -5.23 16.76
CA ASP A 26 10.54 -4.91 15.81
C ASP A 26 10.69 -5.96 14.71
N ASN A 27 9.79 -6.95 14.66
CA ASN A 27 9.73 -7.97 13.62
C ASN A 27 8.64 -7.65 12.59
N PHE A 28 9.03 -7.55 11.31
CA PHE A 28 8.10 -7.15 10.25
C PHE A 28 6.99 -8.18 9.99
N GLU A 29 7.27 -9.48 10.08
CA GLU A 29 6.24 -10.52 9.93
C GLU A 29 5.17 -10.44 11.04
N SER A 30 5.61 -10.13 12.25
CA SER A 30 4.73 -9.89 13.41
C SER A 30 3.88 -8.63 13.20
N PHE A 31 4.48 -7.57 12.66
CA PHE A 31 3.76 -6.35 12.27
C PHE A 31 2.67 -6.63 11.22
N LYS A 32 3.00 -7.33 10.12
CA LYS A 32 2.03 -7.70 9.07
C LYS A 32 0.87 -8.52 9.62
N THR A 33 1.18 -9.53 10.45
CA THR A 33 0.19 -10.40 11.08
C THR A 33 -0.77 -9.59 11.94
N TRP A 34 -0.25 -8.63 12.70
CA TRP A 34 -1.06 -7.77 13.56
C TRP A 34 -1.93 -6.79 12.78
N MET A 35 -1.36 -6.11 11.78
CA MET A 35 -2.11 -5.21 10.90
C MET A 35 -3.31 -5.91 10.25
N ASN A 36 -3.14 -7.18 9.89
CA ASN A 36 -4.15 -7.99 9.22
C ASN A 36 -4.94 -8.94 10.15
N GLN A 37 -4.87 -8.74 11.47
CA GLN A 37 -5.42 -9.69 12.45
C GLN A 37 -6.94 -9.88 12.31
N PHE A 38 -7.69 -8.80 12.10
CA PHE A 38 -9.15 -8.83 11.99
C PHE A 38 -9.65 -8.64 10.57
N TYR A 39 -8.98 -7.78 9.80
CA TYR A 39 -9.33 -7.44 8.43
C TYR A 39 -8.07 -7.24 7.60
N SER A 40 -8.18 -7.34 6.28
CA SER A 40 -7.05 -7.07 5.38
C SER A 40 -6.82 -5.55 5.27
N ASN A 41 -5.95 -5.01 6.11
CA ASN A 41 -5.61 -3.59 6.15
C ASN A 41 -4.33 -3.28 5.36
N LEU A 42 -3.33 -4.16 5.48
CA LEU A 42 -2.06 -4.09 4.78
C LEU A 42 -2.07 -5.03 3.58
N GLN A 43 -1.88 -4.47 2.40
CA GLN A 43 -1.85 -5.19 1.13
C GLN A 43 -0.42 -5.34 0.65
N GLN A 44 -0.15 -6.39 -0.12
CA GLN A 44 1.12 -6.57 -0.83
C GLN A 44 0.87 -6.50 -2.33
N LEU A 45 1.72 -5.78 -3.03
CA LEU A 45 1.72 -5.77 -4.49
C LEU A 45 2.62 -6.89 -5.03
N ASN A 46 2.12 -7.67 -5.97
CA ASN A 46 2.93 -8.65 -6.69
C ASN A 46 3.53 -8.02 -7.96
N MET A 47 4.85 -7.91 -8.04
CA MET A 47 5.54 -7.39 -9.23
C MET A 47 5.29 -8.20 -10.49
N MET A 48 5.06 -9.51 -10.37
CA MET A 48 4.84 -10.38 -11.53
C MET A 48 3.41 -10.33 -12.06
N ASP A 49 2.46 -9.80 -11.27
CA ASP A 49 1.06 -9.72 -11.62
C ASP A 49 0.39 -8.55 -10.89
N PHE A 50 0.37 -7.38 -11.53
CA PHE A 50 -0.22 -6.16 -10.94
C PHE A 50 -1.71 -6.31 -10.62
N ARG A 51 -2.40 -7.29 -11.21
CA ARG A 51 -3.79 -7.61 -10.87
C ARG A 51 -3.91 -8.14 -9.44
N GLN A 52 -2.82 -8.69 -8.90
CA GLN A 52 -2.66 -9.03 -7.49
C GLN A 52 -2.08 -7.82 -6.73
N SER A 53 -2.78 -6.70 -6.78
CA SER A 53 -2.43 -5.46 -6.07
C SER A 53 -3.03 -5.40 -4.66
N GLY A 54 -3.91 -6.33 -4.27
CA GLY A 54 -4.60 -6.30 -2.98
C GLY A 54 -5.79 -5.33 -2.91
N ILE A 55 -6.17 -4.72 -4.04
CA ILE A 55 -7.28 -3.76 -4.12
C ILE A 55 -8.61 -4.41 -3.71
N ASP A 56 -8.85 -5.63 -4.19
CA ASP A 56 -10.07 -6.40 -3.91
C ASP A 56 -10.17 -6.80 -2.44
N GLU A 57 -9.03 -7.06 -1.79
CA GLU A 57 -8.95 -7.51 -0.42
C GLU A 57 -8.96 -6.35 0.58
N CYS A 58 -8.55 -5.15 0.17
CA CYS A 58 -8.40 -4.01 1.08
C CYS A 58 -9.72 -3.64 1.77
N HIS A 59 -9.77 -3.89 3.08
CA HIS A 59 -10.97 -3.71 3.88
C HIS A 59 -11.47 -2.27 3.88
N ARG A 60 -10.56 -1.29 3.96
CA ARG A 60 -10.93 0.13 3.99
C ARG A 60 -11.62 0.56 2.69
N LEU A 61 -11.13 0.10 1.53
CA LEU A 61 -11.75 0.43 0.24
C LEU A 61 -13.15 -0.18 0.14
N GLN A 62 -13.31 -1.44 0.56
CA GLN A 62 -14.61 -2.11 0.63
C GLN A 62 -15.57 -1.40 1.59
N GLN A 63 -15.09 -1.00 2.77
CA GLN A 63 -15.91 -0.33 3.80
C GLN A 63 -16.47 1.00 3.29
N LEU A 64 -15.70 1.73 2.48
CA LEU A 64 -16.09 3.00 1.89
C LEU A 64 -16.94 2.83 0.61
N ASN A 65 -17.16 1.60 0.16
CA ASN A 65 -17.80 1.27 -1.12
C ASN A 65 -17.16 2.00 -2.31
N ILE A 66 -15.82 2.06 -2.33
CA ILE A 66 -15.07 2.58 -3.48
C ILE A 66 -15.35 1.66 -4.67
N ASP A 67 -15.54 2.25 -5.86
CA ASP A 67 -15.75 1.50 -7.09
C ASP A 67 -14.45 0.81 -7.53
N LEU A 68 -14.26 -0.42 -7.03
CA LEU A 68 -13.06 -1.21 -7.28
C LEU A 68 -12.97 -1.66 -8.75
N ASP A 69 -14.12 -1.83 -9.42
CA ASP A 69 -14.15 -2.15 -10.84
C ASP A 69 -13.57 -0.99 -11.66
N GLU A 70 -14.01 0.24 -11.39
CA GLU A 70 -13.49 1.42 -12.07
C GLU A 70 -12.00 1.66 -11.77
N LEU A 71 -11.58 1.51 -10.51
CA LEU A 71 -10.16 1.62 -10.13
C LEU A 71 -9.28 0.63 -10.90
N ARG A 72 -9.70 -0.65 -10.99
CA ARG A 72 -8.98 -1.65 -11.77
C ARG A 72 -8.96 -1.31 -13.25
N ASN A 73 -10.11 -0.93 -13.81
CA ASN A 73 -10.19 -0.57 -15.23
C ASN A 73 -9.26 0.60 -15.55
N GLN A 74 -9.14 1.59 -14.66
CA GLN A 74 -8.23 2.71 -14.87
C GLN A 74 -6.77 2.27 -14.83
N ILE A 75 -6.38 1.44 -13.87
CA ILE A 75 -5.04 0.85 -13.80
C ILE A 75 -4.76 0.02 -15.06
N GLU A 76 -5.66 -0.86 -15.49
CA GLU A 76 -5.49 -1.68 -16.68
C GLU A 76 -5.35 -0.84 -17.96
N ASN A 77 -6.15 0.22 -18.10
CA ASN A 77 -6.06 1.12 -19.24
C ASN A 77 -4.75 1.90 -19.29
N GLU A 78 -4.28 2.43 -18.15
CA GLU A 78 -2.98 3.12 -18.07
C GLU A 78 -1.83 2.14 -18.29
N MET A 79 -1.95 0.91 -17.79
CA MET A 79 -0.96 -0.15 -17.99
C MET A 79 -0.88 -0.60 -19.47
N GLY A 80 -2.02 -0.67 -20.17
CA GLY A 80 -2.07 -1.05 -21.58
C GLY A 80 -1.32 -0.08 -22.52
N VAL A 81 -1.16 1.19 -22.13
CA VAL A 81 -0.33 2.16 -22.87
C VAL A 81 1.14 1.73 -22.88
N PHE A 82 1.63 1.07 -21.83
CA PHE A 82 3.01 0.56 -21.80
C PHE A 82 3.17 -0.65 -22.71
N ASP A 83 2.20 -1.58 -22.74
CA ASP A 83 2.24 -2.73 -23.64
C ASP A 83 2.37 -2.28 -25.12
N GLU A 84 1.61 -1.25 -25.53
CA GLU A 84 1.71 -0.67 -26.88
C GLU A 84 3.06 -0.01 -27.18
N MET A 85 3.77 0.51 -26.17
CA MET A 85 5.09 1.14 -26.34
C MET A 85 6.23 0.14 -26.52
N TYR A 86 6.08 -1.10 -26.04
CA TYR A 86 7.12 -2.13 -26.09
C TYR A 86 6.86 -3.24 -27.11
N GLU A 87 5.67 -3.29 -27.72
CA GLU A 87 5.31 -4.25 -28.79
C GLU A 87 6.24 -4.19 -30.01
N ASP A 88 6.94 -3.07 -30.27
CA ASP A 88 7.80 -2.90 -31.45
C ASP A 88 9.26 -3.38 -31.25
N ASP A 89 9.75 -3.55 -30.00
CA ASP A 89 11.18 -3.84 -29.74
C ASP A 89 11.46 -5.05 -28.80
N HIS A 90 10.46 -5.58 -28.08
CA HIS A 90 10.68 -6.67 -27.12
C HIS A 90 9.55 -7.73 -27.14
N PRO A 91 9.81 -8.98 -27.56
CA PRO A 91 8.80 -10.04 -27.62
C PRO A 91 8.53 -10.75 -26.28
N ASP A 92 9.16 -10.32 -25.17
CA ASP A 92 9.02 -10.97 -23.86
C ASP A 92 8.28 -10.06 -22.86
N PRO A 93 7.02 -10.39 -22.49
CA PRO A 93 6.27 -9.66 -21.46
C PRO A 93 7.02 -9.56 -20.13
N GLN A 94 7.82 -10.57 -19.76
CA GLN A 94 8.63 -10.52 -18.53
C GLN A 94 9.78 -9.51 -18.64
N ALA A 95 10.28 -9.23 -19.84
CA ALA A 95 11.28 -8.19 -20.04
C ALA A 95 10.65 -6.80 -19.87
N VAL A 96 9.43 -6.58 -20.38
CA VAL A 96 8.69 -5.31 -20.23
C VAL A 96 8.45 -4.98 -18.76
N TYR A 97 7.99 -5.95 -17.96
CA TYR A 97 7.79 -5.77 -16.51
C TYR A 97 9.10 -5.64 -15.72
N ALA A 98 10.21 -6.18 -16.24
CA ALA A 98 11.53 -6.06 -15.61
C ALA A 98 12.24 -4.73 -15.89
N TYR A 99 11.87 -4.00 -16.95
CA TYR A 99 12.57 -2.78 -17.35
C TYR A 99 12.13 -1.53 -16.57
N ASP A 100 10.95 -1.51 -15.94
CA ASP A 100 10.54 -0.34 -15.15
C ASP A 100 9.48 -0.66 -14.06
N SER A 101 9.85 -1.48 -13.07
CA SER A 101 8.98 -1.81 -11.92
C SER A 101 8.53 -0.56 -11.14
N GLU A 102 9.36 0.47 -11.08
CA GLU A 102 9.03 1.77 -10.48
C GLU A 102 7.84 2.42 -11.19
N LEU A 103 7.78 2.33 -12.51
CA LEU A 103 6.71 2.90 -13.30
C LEU A 103 5.38 2.15 -13.11
N ILE A 104 5.43 0.82 -12.97
CA ILE A 104 4.26 -0.01 -12.62
C ILE A 104 3.72 0.42 -11.24
N PHE A 105 4.61 0.53 -10.26
CA PHE A 105 4.23 0.96 -8.90
C PHE A 105 3.62 2.35 -8.92
N ASN A 106 4.22 3.29 -9.65
CA ASN A 106 3.70 4.64 -9.79
C ASN A 106 2.28 4.66 -10.37
N VAL A 107 2.02 3.89 -11.43
CA VAL A 107 0.67 3.81 -12.02
C VAL A 107 -0.34 3.31 -11.00
N ILE A 108 -0.01 2.21 -10.30
CA ILE A 108 -0.93 1.60 -9.35
C ILE A 108 -1.18 2.52 -8.15
N PHE A 109 -0.11 3.01 -7.52
CA PHE A 109 -0.23 3.84 -6.31
C PHE A 109 -0.85 5.21 -6.60
N ASN A 110 -0.56 5.83 -7.75
CA ASN A 110 -1.22 7.07 -8.14
C ASN A 110 -2.72 6.86 -8.37
N ASN A 111 -3.11 5.75 -9.02
CA ASN A 111 -4.52 5.43 -9.20
C ASN A 111 -5.22 5.15 -7.86
N ILE A 112 -4.64 4.35 -6.98
CA ILE A 112 -5.18 4.13 -5.63
C ILE A 112 -5.36 5.48 -4.91
N LYS A 113 -4.33 6.33 -4.92
CA LYS A 113 -4.37 7.67 -4.31
C LYS A 113 -5.54 8.50 -4.84
N LEU A 114 -5.70 8.61 -6.17
CA LEU A 114 -6.78 9.38 -6.80
C LEU A 114 -8.18 8.91 -6.36
N PHE A 115 -8.35 7.60 -6.14
CA PHE A 115 -9.63 7.04 -5.71
C PHE A 115 -9.92 7.23 -4.22
N VAL A 116 -8.88 7.33 -3.39
CA VAL A 116 -9.04 7.47 -1.93
C VAL A 116 -9.01 8.91 -1.46
N GLU A 117 -8.43 9.83 -2.23
CA GLU A 117 -8.37 11.27 -1.91
C GLU A 117 -9.75 11.90 -1.65
N PRO A 118 -10.83 11.61 -2.42
CA PRO A 118 -12.17 12.13 -2.15
C PRO A 118 -12.76 11.70 -0.79
N TYR A 119 -12.18 10.67 -0.16
CA TYR A 119 -12.62 10.11 1.12
C TYR A 119 -11.75 10.59 2.30
N ASP A 120 -10.90 11.60 2.09
CA ASP A 120 -9.99 12.13 3.10
C ASP A 120 -9.04 11.04 3.63
N LEU A 121 -8.49 10.24 2.71
CA LEU A 121 -7.51 9.19 2.99
C LEU A 121 -6.17 9.50 2.31
N ALA A 122 -5.10 9.02 2.93
CA ALA A 122 -3.73 9.06 2.44
C ALA A 122 -3.20 7.64 2.22
N LEU A 123 -2.36 7.47 1.19
CA LEU A 123 -1.75 6.19 0.83
C LEU A 123 -0.32 6.10 1.38
N LEU A 124 -0.06 5.10 2.21
CA LEU A 124 1.28 4.79 2.72
C LEU A 124 1.80 3.52 2.06
N VAL A 125 3.06 3.55 1.68
CA VAL A 125 3.76 2.44 1.01
C VAL A 125 5.02 2.10 1.82
N ILE A 126 5.27 0.81 2.00
CA ILE A 126 6.50 0.25 2.55
C ILE A 126 7.31 -0.26 1.37
N GLU A 127 8.46 0.37 1.13
CA GLU A 127 9.34 0.08 0.01
C GLU A 127 10.07 -1.24 0.25
N GLN A 128 9.76 -2.21 -0.60
CA GLN A 128 10.41 -3.52 -0.68
C GLN A 128 10.43 -3.96 -2.15
N GLU A 129 11.07 -5.09 -2.43
CA GLU A 129 10.98 -5.76 -3.73
C GLU A 129 9.50 -5.91 -4.14
N ASN A 130 8.66 -6.47 -3.27
CA ASN A 130 7.21 -6.50 -3.45
C ASN A 130 6.58 -5.57 -2.41
N PRO A 131 6.29 -4.30 -2.77
CA PRO A 131 5.91 -3.28 -1.80
C PRO A 131 4.61 -3.61 -1.10
N TYR A 132 4.52 -3.18 0.16
CA TYR A 132 3.26 -3.21 0.89
C TYR A 132 2.62 -1.84 0.90
N TRP A 133 1.30 -1.79 0.96
CA TRP A 133 0.58 -0.53 1.02
C TRP A 133 -0.67 -0.64 1.89
N PHE A 134 -1.09 0.50 2.41
CA PHE A 134 -2.33 0.65 3.16
C PHE A 134 -2.77 2.11 3.16
N VAL A 135 -4.04 2.34 3.48
CA VAL A 135 -4.63 3.68 3.53
C VAL A 135 -5.00 4.09 4.94
N VAL A 136 -4.69 5.33 5.29
CA VAL A 136 -4.94 5.93 6.61
C VAL A 136 -5.76 7.21 6.44
N PRO A 137 -6.45 7.70 7.48
CA PRO A 137 -7.05 9.04 7.44
C PRO A 137 -6.02 10.09 7.04
N ASN A 138 -6.40 11.00 6.15
CA ASN A 138 -5.55 12.08 5.66
C ASN A 138 -5.37 13.16 6.74
N ASN A 139 -4.56 12.83 7.74
CA ASN A 139 -4.23 13.70 8.84
C ASN A 139 -2.70 13.83 8.93
N GLU A 140 -2.18 15.01 8.60
CA GLU A 140 -0.75 15.28 8.49
C GLU A 140 0.03 14.85 9.75
N GLU A 141 -0.48 15.18 10.94
CA GLU A 141 0.17 14.82 12.21
C GLU A 141 0.22 13.30 12.42
N LEU A 142 -0.91 12.60 12.17
CA LEU A 142 -1.00 11.15 12.30
C LEU A 142 -0.11 10.44 11.28
N THR A 143 -0.19 10.85 10.02
CA THR A 143 0.60 10.30 8.92
C THR A 143 2.09 10.46 9.19
N HIS A 144 2.54 11.66 9.51
CA HIS A 144 3.93 11.93 9.86
C HIS A 144 4.38 11.09 11.06
N GLN A 145 3.52 10.94 12.08
CA GLN A 145 3.82 10.12 13.24
C GLN A 145 3.98 8.63 12.89
N ILE A 146 3.07 8.07 12.07
CA ILE A 146 3.16 6.67 11.63
C ILE A 146 4.47 6.45 10.87
N ILE A 147 4.76 7.28 9.86
CA ILE A 147 5.98 7.17 9.04
C ILE A 147 7.23 7.26 9.91
N THR A 148 7.30 8.27 10.78
CA THR A 148 8.49 8.49 11.63
C THR A 148 8.74 7.32 12.59
N THR A 149 7.68 6.84 13.24
CA THR A 149 7.80 5.75 14.23
C THR A 149 8.05 4.41 13.55
N TYR A 150 7.45 4.16 12.39
CA TYR A 150 7.72 2.98 11.58
C TYR A 150 9.17 2.97 11.09
N ASN A 151 9.64 4.06 10.47
CA ASN A 151 11.00 4.15 9.93
C ASN A 151 12.08 4.07 11.01
N HIS A 152 11.77 4.45 12.25
CA HIS A 152 12.68 4.25 13.37
C HIS A 152 12.88 2.76 13.73
N ILE A 153 11.88 1.92 13.47
CA ILE A 153 11.89 0.50 13.82
C ILE A 153 12.36 -0.36 12.64
N PHE A 154 11.84 -0.10 11.44
CA PHE A 154 12.00 -0.95 10.25
C PHE A 154 12.73 -0.26 9.09
N GLY A 155 12.94 1.06 9.16
CA GLY A 155 13.28 1.88 7.98
C GLY A 155 14.69 1.67 7.41
N ASP A 156 15.58 0.98 8.13
CA ASP A 156 16.90 0.60 7.62
C ASP A 156 16.80 -0.44 6.50
N GLU A 157 15.80 -1.33 6.55
CA GLU A 157 15.59 -2.39 5.56
C GLU A 157 14.41 -2.08 4.63
N GLU A 158 13.34 -1.51 5.18
CA GLU A 158 12.04 -1.43 4.51
C GLU A 158 11.37 -0.09 4.82
N PRO A 159 11.81 1.04 4.25
CA PRO A 159 11.30 2.35 4.61
C PRO A 159 9.85 2.56 4.17
N MET A 160 9.07 3.25 4.99
CA MET A 160 7.73 3.71 4.69
C MET A 160 7.74 5.15 4.17
N VAL A 161 6.95 5.37 3.13
CA VAL A 161 6.77 6.66 2.46
C VAL A 161 5.29 6.98 2.26
N LEU A 162 5.00 8.27 2.13
CA LEU A 162 3.69 8.79 1.69
C LEU A 162 3.72 8.97 0.18
N ILE A 163 2.65 8.58 -0.50
CA ILE A 163 2.47 8.83 -1.93
C ILE A 163 1.76 10.19 -2.12
N ASP A 164 2.54 11.19 -2.55
CA ASP A 164 2.16 12.60 -2.70
C ASP A 164 1.63 13.00 -4.08
#